data_AF-A0A416V6E8-F1
#
_entry.id   AF-A0A416V6E8-F1
#
_cell.length_a   1.000
_cell.length_b   1.000
_cell.length_c   1.000
_cell.angle_alpha   90.00
_cell.angle_beta   90.00
_cell.angle_gamma   90.00
#
_symmetry.space_group_name_H-M   'P 1'
#
loop_
_entity.id
_entity.type
_entity.pdbx_description
1 polymer ?
#
loop_
_entity_poly.entity_id
_entity_poly.type
_entity_poly.pdbx_seq_one_letter_code
_entity_poly.pdbx_strand_id
1 'polypeptide(L)'
;MKNGKIKLGRYIIEPKTSIDILNADEFNVIKFNTGKVYISKEPMELNKEKFWTTIFCDNKIISKVELSNAEEKYKMNYQTMNDDILKELRKHNNDFLKNELGIPSNEGITGIEYDYAWGKIFSYYDNKSSETGIVIVYI
;
A
#
# COMPACT_ATOMS: atom_id res chain seq x y z
N MET A 1 -11.39 -1.24 5.92
CA MET A 1 -10.46 -2.17 5.25
C MET A 1 -11.01 -3.58 5.10
N LYS A 2 -11.57 -4.24 6.14
CA LYS A 2 -12.08 -5.63 6.07
C LYS A 2 -13.08 -5.94 4.94
N ASN A 3 -13.86 -4.94 4.52
CA ASN A 3 -14.84 -5.04 3.44
C ASN A 3 -14.28 -4.60 2.07
N GLY A 4 -12.96 -4.43 1.94
CA GLY A 4 -12.31 -3.92 0.75
C GLY A 4 -12.40 -2.41 0.61
N LYS A 5 -13.10 -1.72 1.52
CA LYS A 5 -13.20 -0.26 1.49
C LYS A 5 -12.05 0.36 2.28
N ILE A 6 -11.31 1.24 1.62
CA ILE A 6 -10.27 2.09 2.22
C ILE A 6 -10.59 3.56 1.95
N LYS A 7 -10.29 4.42 2.92
CA LYS A 7 -10.34 5.88 2.74
C LYS A 7 -8.91 6.38 2.69
N LEU A 8 -8.44 6.70 1.49
CA LEU A 8 -7.09 7.16 1.23
C LEU A 8 -7.13 8.67 0.90
N GLY A 9 -6.74 9.49 1.87
CA GLY A 9 -6.98 10.92 1.85
C GLY A 9 -8.48 11.22 1.69
N ARG A 10 -8.84 11.86 0.57
CA ARG A 10 -10.25 12.13 0.22
C ARG A 10 -10.92 11.01 -0.58
N TYR A 11 -10.15 10.06 -1.10
CA TYR A 11 -10.67 9.02 -1.98
C TYR A 11 -11.21 7.85 -1.16
N ILE A 12 -12.37 7.36 -1.57
CA ILE A 12 -12.90 6.08 -1.10
C ILE A 12 -12.65 5.08 -2.22
N ILE A 13 -11.81 4.09 -1.94
CA ILE A 13 -11.52 3.00 -2.86
C ILE A 13 -12.13 1.73 -2.27
N GLU A 14 -12.92 1.06 -3.07
CA GLU A 14 -13.54 -0.23 -2.78
C GLU A 14 -13.49 -1.15 -4.01
N PRO A 15 -13.81 -2.44 -3.91
CA PRO A 15 -13.76 -3.34 -5.07
C PRO A 15 -14.54 -2.77 -6.26
N LYS A 16 -13.96 -2.86 -7.46
CA LYS A 16 -14.52 -2.32 -8.72
C LYS A 16 -14.57 -0.80 -8.84
N THR A 17 -13.88 -0.07 -7.97
CA THR A 17 -13.75 1.40 -8.11
C THR A 17 -13.07 1.75 -9.43
N SER A 18 -13.69 2.65 -10.20
CA SER A 18 -13.08 3.22 -11.40
C SER A 18 -11.99 4.22 -11.03
N ILE A 19 -10.91 4.26 -11.82
CA ILE A 19 -9.83 5.24 -11.72
C ILE A 19 -10.32 6.67 -11.98
N ASP A 20 -11.50 6.85 -12.58
CA ASP A 20 -12.08 8.15 -12.87
C ASP A 20 -12.39 8.97 -11.61
N ILE A 21 -12.40 8.35 -10.42
CA ILE A 21 -12.53 9.08 -9.15
C ILE A 21 -11.28 9.91 -8.81
N LEU A 22 -10.12 9.59 -9.40
CA LEU A 22 -8.85 10.22 -9.04
C LEU A 22 -8.67 11.55 -9.78
N ASN A 23 -8.22 12.57 -9.04
CA ASN A 23 -7.75 13.80 -9.66
C ASN A 23 -6.33 13.61 -10.17
N ALA A 24 -6.13 13.59 -11.49
CA ALA A 24 -4.83 13.38 -12.11
C ALA A 24 -3.75 14.38 -11.67
N ASP A 25 -4.12 15.60 -11.24
CA ASP A 25 -3.15 16.60 -10.78
C ASP A 25 -2.43 16.21 -9.48
N GLU A 26 -3.03 15.34 -8.68
CA GLU A 26 -2.46 14.84 -7.42
C GLU A 26 -1.49 13.66 -7.62
N PHE A 27 -1.37 13.16 -8.85
CA PHE A 27 -0.59 11.97 -9.16
C PHE A 27 0.40 12.20 -10.32
N ASN A 28 1.55 11.55 -10.23
CA ASN A 28 2.38 11.28 -11.39
C ASN A 28 1.80 10.06 -12.11
N VAL A 29 1.44 10.22 -13.38
CA VAL A 29 0.79 9.15 -14.16
C VAL A 29 1.79 8.53 -15.13
N ILE A 30 2.12 7.26 -14.92
CA ILE A 30 2.98 6.47 -15.81
C ILE A 30 2.09 5.59 -16.68
N LYS A 31 2.31 5.66 -17.99
CA LYS A 31 1.60 4.82 -18.98
C LYS A 31 2.47 3.64 -19.36
N PHE A 32 1.92 2.44 -19.26
CA PHE A 32 2.50 1.20 -19.77
C PHE A 32 1.61 0.65 -20.88
N ASN A 33 2.13 -0.33 -21.64
CA ASN A 33 1.34 -1.03 -22.65
C ASN A 33 0.14 -1.77 -22.04
N THR A 34 0.24 -2.17 -20.77
CA THR A 34 -0.77 -2.95 -20.04
C THR A 34 -1.74 -2.10 -19.23
N GLY A 35 -1.50 -0.79 -19.06
CA GLY A 35 -2.35 0.05 -18.23
C GLY A 35 -1.71 1.35 -17.79
N LYS A 36 -2.29 1.98 -16.76
CA LYS A 36 -1.76 3.20 -16.14
C LYS A 36 -1.46 2.95 -14.67
N VAL A 37 -0.41 3.60 -14.18
CA VAL A 37 -0.04 3.61 -12.77
C VAL A 37 -0.04 5.05 -12.28
N TYR A 38 -0.63 5.27 -11.12
CA TYR A 38 -0.80 6.58 -10.50
C TYR A 38 -0.01 6.61 -9.20
N ILE A 39 1.03 7.43 -9.16
CA ILE A 39 1.91 7.57 -7.99
C ILE A 39 1.58 8.90 -7.32
N SER A 40 1.21 8.88 -6.05
CA SER A 40 0.86 10.09 -5.30
C SER A 40 2.02 11.08 -5.28
N LYS A 41 1.76 12.35 -5.57
CA LYS A 41 2.77 13.42 -5.44
C LYS A 41 3.04 13.82 -4.00
N GLU A 42 2.09 13.57 -3.11
CA GLU A 42 2.15 13.86 -1.67
C GLU A 42 1.67 12.63 -0.87
N PRO A 43 2.14 12.44 0.38
CA PRO A 43 1.65 11.35 1.22
C PRO A 43 0.16 11.46 1.48
N MET A 44 -0.53 10.33 1.37
CA MET A 44 -1.97 10.23 1.60
C MET A 44 -2.25 9.59 2.95
N GLU A 45 -3.22 10.14 3.68
CA GLU A 45 -3.61 9.58 4.98
C GLU A 45 -4.50 8.34 4.82
N LEU A 46 -4.17 7.27 5.53
CA LEU A 46 -5.02 6.10 5.74
C LEU A 46 -4.99 5.77 7.23
N ASN A 47 -6.15 5.83 7.89
CA ASN A 47 -6.29 5.50 9.31
C ASN A 47 -5.29 6.22 10.23
N LYS A 48 -5.11 7.53 10.02
CA LYS A 48 -4.18 8.43 10.75
C LYS A 48 -2.69 8.23 10.46
N GLU A 49 -2.32 7.28 9.61
CA GLU A 49 -0.96 7.12 9.12
C GLU A 49 -0.83 7.68 7.70
N LYS A 50 0.38 8.10 7.31
CA LYS A 50 0.64 8.69 5.99
C LYS A 50 1.46 7.74 5.13
N PHE A 51 1.02 7.57 3.89
CA PHE A 51 1.65 6.67 2.93
C PHE A 51 1.89 7.35 1.58
N TRP A 52 3.07 7.12 1.01
CA TRP A 52 3.25 7.21 -0.43
C TRP A 52 2.44 6.10 -1.09
N THR A 53 1.59 6.46 -2.04
CA THR A 53 0.62 5.54 -2.63
C THR A 53 0.87 5.35 -4.11
N THR A 54 0.93 4.10 -4.54
CA THR A 54 0.91 3.71 -5.95
C THR A 54 -0.38 2.95 -6.25
N ILE A 55 -1.17 3.43 -7.20
CA ILE A 55 -2.44 2.83 -7.62
C ILE A 55 -2.29 2.26 -9.03
N PHE A 56 -2.64 0.99 -9.17
CA PHE A 56 -2.64 0.26 -10.43
C PHE A 56 -4.08 0.03 -10.88
N CYS A 57 -4.30 0.11 -12.19
CA CYS A 57 -5.60 -0.15 -12.76
C CYS A 57 -5.53 -1.04 -14.00
N ASP A 58 -6.51 -1.94 -14.11
CA ASP A 58 -6.77 -2.79 -15.27
C ASP A 58 -8.10 -2.37 -15.89
N ASN A 59 -8.10 -2.00 -17.17
CA ASN A 59 -9.31 -1.52 -17.87
C ASN A 59 -10.08 -0.42 -17.10
N LYS A 60 -9.35 0.54 -16.54
CA LYS A 60 -9.86 1.64 -15.68
C LYS A 60 -10.37 1.23 -14.31
N ILE A 61 -10.37 -0.05 -13.94
CA ILE A 61 -10.74 -0.49 -12.60
C ILE A 61 -9.48 -0.58 -11.75
N ILE A 62 -9.52 -0.03 -10.54
CA ILE A 62 -8.41 -0.13 -9.59
C ILE A 62 -8.25 -1.60 -9.18
N SER A 63 -7.10 -2.20 -9.49
CA SER A 63 -6.80 -3.60 -9.20
C SER A 63 -5.80 -3.78 -8.04
N LYS A 64 -4.92 -2.80 -7.82
CA LYS A 64 -3.94 -2.85 -6.73
C LYS A 64 -3.64 -1.45 -6.17
N VAL A 65 -3.45 -1.37 -4.86
CA VAL A 65 -2.93 -0.20 -4.16
C VAL A 65 -1.73 -0.63 -3.34
N GLU A 66 -0.59 0.00 -3.57
CA GLU A 66 0.63 -0.18 -2.78
C GLU A 66 0.86 1.05 -1.91
N LEU A 67 1.23 0.81 -0.66
CA LEU A 67 1.42 1.82 0.37
C LEU A 67 2.84 1.67 0.94
N SER A 68 3.64 2.72 0.81
CA SER A 68 4.95 2.84 1.45
C SER A 68 4.88 3.91 2.53
N ASN A 69 5.40 3.62 3.72
CA ASN A 69 5.28 4.53 4.85
C ASN A 69 6.00 5.87 4.56
N ALA A 70 5.35 6.99 4.87
CA ALA A 70 5.87 8.33 4.58
C ALA A 70 6.46 9.05 5.80
N GLU A 71 6.52 8.41 6.97
CA GLU A 71 7.14 9.01 8.15
C GLU A 71 8.64 9.22 7.95
N GLU A 72 9.12 10.40 8.33
CA GLU A 72 10.51 10.82 8.13
C GLU A 72 11.53 9.91 8.83
N LYS A 73 11.15 9.30 9.97
CA LYS A 73 12.01 8.37 10.71
C LYS A 73 12.33 7.09 9.92
N TYR A 74 11.49 6.75 8.93
CA TYR A 74 11.68 5.60 8.04
C TYR A 74 12.24 6.01 6.66
N LYS A 75 12.61 7.29 6.48
CA LYS A 75 13.20 7.76 5.24
C LYS A 75 14.57 7.08 5.04
N MET A 76 14.62 6.20 4.05
CA MET A 76 15.83 5.46 3.71
C MET A 76 16.76 6.37 2.90
N ASN A 77 17.94 6.65 3.43
CA ASN A 77 19.01 7.29 2.68
C ASN A 77 19.97 6.18 2.22
N TYR A 78 20.44 6.18 0.98
CA TYR A 78 21.39 5.17 0.48
C TYR A 78 22.64 5.01 1.36
N GLN A 79 23.03 6.06 2.09
CA GLN A 79 24.18 6.04 3.01
C GLN A 79 23.85 5.47 4.40
N THR A 80 22.57 5.39 4.77
CA THR A 80 22.09 4.98 6.10
C THR A 80 21.11 3.81 6.02
N MET A 81 21.14 3.03 4.93
CA MET A 81 20.41 1.77 4.81
C MET A 81 20.85 0.85 5.96
N ASN A 82 20.04 0.83 7.00
CA ASN A 82 20.25 0.01 8.18
C ASN A 82 19.16 -1.06 8.19
N ASP A 83 19.57 -2.33 8.21
CA ASP A 83 18.68 -3.48 8.34
C ASP A 83 17.72 -3.34 9.52
N ASP A 84 18.10 -2.61 10.57
CA ASP A 84 17.26 -2.38 11.73
C ASP A 84 16.06 -1.47 11.42
N ILE A 85 16.24 -0.42 10.60
CA ILE A 85 15.13 0.45 10.17
C ILE A 85 14.12 -0.35 9.35
N LEU A 86 14.60 -1.26 8.48
CA LEU A 86 13.72 -2.11 7.69
C LEU A 86 12.95 -3.12 8.54
N LYS A 87 13.59 -3.72 9.55
CA LYS A 87 12.90 -4.61 10.51
C LYS A 87 11.86 -3.85 11.32
N GLU A 88 12.18 -2.64 11.77
CA GLU A 88 11.25 -1.76 12.47
C GLU A 88 10.07 -1.38 11.59
N LEU A 89 10.32 -0.98 10.34
CA LEU A 89 9.27 -0.61 9.39
C LEU A 89 8.38 -1.82 9.03
N ARG A 90 8.97 -3.01 8.83
CA ARG A 90 8.21 -4.25 8.65
C ARG A 90 7.30 -4.52 9.85
N LYS A 91 7.85 -4.41 11.07
CA LYS A 91 7.08 -4.60 12.30
C LYS A 91 5.94 -3.57 12.39
N HIS A 92 6.22 -2.30 12.10
CA HIS A 92 5.24 -1.22 12.08
C HIS A 92 4.10 -1.51 11.09
N ASN A 93 4.41 -1.91 9.86
CA ASN A 93 3.41 -2.28 8.85
C ASN A 93 2.55 -3.47 9.31
N ASN A 94 3.15 -4.49 9.93
CA ASN A 94 2.43 -5.63 10.48
C ASN A 94 1.49 -5.21 11.62
N ASP A 95 1.98 -4.38 12.54
CA ASP A 95 1.21 -3.90 13.70
C ASP A 95 0.03 -3.03 13.24
N PHE A 96 0.25 -2.13 12.26
CA PHE A 96 -0.80 -1.35 11.63
C PHE A 96 -1.92 -2.26 11.08
N LEU A 97 -1.56 -3.25 10.27
CA LEU A 97 -2.54 -4.17 9.69
C LEU A 97 -3.26 -5.01 10.76
N LYS A 98 -2.55 -5.48 11.80
CA LYS A 98 -3.16 -6.21 12.92
C LYS A 98 -4.15 -5.33 13.70
N ASN A 99 -3.84 -4.05 13.90
CA ASN A 99 -4.75 -3.11 14.54
C ASN A 99 -6.01 -2.86 13.69
N GLU A 100 -5.87 -2.77 12.37
CA GLU A 100 -6.98 -2.47 11.46
C GLU A 100 -7.84 -3.70 11.09
N LEU A 101 -7.23 -4.88 11.03
CA LEU A 101 -7.83 -6.09 10.46
C LEU A 101 -7.94 -7.23 11.48
N GLY A 102 -7.23 -7.18 12.59
CA GLY A 102 -7.16 -8.24 13.58
C GLY A 102 -6.21 -9.37 13.16
N ILE A 103 -6.60 -10.62 13.43
CA ILE A 103 -5.76 -11.79 13.22
C ILE A 103 -5.56 -12.05 11.72
N PRO A 104 -4.30 -12.18 11.23
CA PRO A 104 -4.03 -12.48 9.83
C PRO A 104 -4.41 -13.91 9.45
N SER A 105 -4.66 -14.13 8.17
CA SER A 105 -4.85 -15.46 7.57
C SER A 105 -3.54 -16.25 7.55
N ASN A 106 -2.42 -15.55 7.35
CA ASN A 106 -1.07 -16.13 7.33
C ASN A 106 -0.06 -15.13 7.92
N GLU A 107 0.94 -15.63 8.63
CA GLU A 107 2.02 -14.83 9.21
C GLU A 107 3.35 -15.55 9.01
N GLY A 108 4.28 -14.87 8.33
CA GLY A 108 5.59 -15.39 7.99
C GLY A 108 6.70 -14.39 8.28
N ILE A 109 7.93 -14.79 7.99
CA ILE A 109 9.12 -13.96 8.22
C ILE A 109 9.10 -12.70 7.33
N THR A 110 8.47 -12.78 6.16
CA THR A 110 8.43 -11.71 5.16
C THR A 110 7.23 -10.78 5.30
N GLY A 111 6.26 -11.06 6.19
CA GLY A 111 5.06 -10.24 6.32
C GLY A 111 3.85 -11.03 6.80
N ILE A 112 2.69 -10.38 6.75
CA ILE A 112 1.39 -10.98 7.10
C ILE A 112 0.39 -10.79 5.98
N GLU A 113 -0.57 -11.71 5.88
CA GLU A 113 -1.55 -11.75 4.80
C GLU A 113 -2.97 -11.90 5.35
N TYR A 114 -3.92 -11.26 4.68
CA TYR A 114 -5.34 -11.31 4.96
C TYR A 114 -6.08 -11.64 3.67
N ASP A 115 -6.75 -12.78 3.66
CA ASP A 115 -7.55 -13.26 2.54
C ASP A 115 -9.02 -12.92 2.73
N TYR A 116 -9.63 -12.32 1.70
CA TYR A 116 -11.04 -11.98 1.67
C TYR A 116 -11.69 -12.41 0.35
N ALA A 117 -13.01 -12.55 0.37
CA ALA A 117 -13.77 -12.88 -0.85
C ALA A 117 -13.64 -11.80 -1.96
N TRP A 118 -13.33 -10.55 -1.58
CA TRP A 118 -13.18 -9.44 -2.50
C TRP A 118 -11.74 -9.19 -2.96
N GLY A 119 -10.75 -9.85 -2.34
CA GLY A 119 -9.34 -9.52 -2.54
C GLY A 119 -8.44 -9.92 -1.39
N LYS A 120 -7.24 -9.34 -1.37
CA LYS A 120 -6.21 -9.63 -0.38
C LYS A 120 -5.55 -8.36 0.12
N ILE A 121 -5.13 -8.37 1.39
CA ILE A 121 -4.25 -7.33 1.96
C ILE A 121 -3.04 -8.03 2.55
N PHE A 122 -1.84 -7.55 2.25
CA PHE A 122 -0.64 -8.08 2.87
C PHE A 122 0.42 -7.02 3.09
N SER A 123 1.24 -7.21 4.12
CA SER A 123 2.53 -6.54 4.21
C SER A 123 3.60 -7.41 3.58
N TYR A 124 4.64 -6.79 3.05
CA TYR A 124 5.80 -7.52 2.54
C TYR A 124 7.10 -6.90 3.01
N TYR A 125 8.15 -7.70 2.96
CA TYR A 125 9.53 -7.34 3.19
C TYR A 125 10.40 -8.15 2.23
N ASP A 126 11.08 -7.44 1.33
CA ASP A 126 12.02 -8.02 0.39
C ASP A 126 13.45 -7.64 0.78
N ASN A 127 14.21 -8.64 1.24
CA ASN A 127 15.62 -8.50 1.57
C ASN A 127 16.48 -8.04 0.39
N LYS A 128 16.12 -8.39 -0.85
CA LYS A 128 16.96 -8.12 -2.04
C LYS A 128 16.85 -6.68 -2.51
N SER A 129 15.63 -6.14 -2.55
CA SER A 129 15.39 -4.74 -2.90
C SER A 129 15.46 -3.81 -1.69
N SER A 130 15.50 -4.37 -0.48
CA SER A 130 15.41 -3.62 0.77
C SER A 130 14.14 -2.77 0.85
N GLU A 131 13.03 -3.33 0.37
CA GLU A 131 11.72 -2.70 0.35
C GLU A 131 10.77 -3.38 1.33
N THR A 132 9.89 -2.58 1.90
CA THR A 132 8.75 -3.07 2.67
C THR A 132 7.58 -2.12 2.47
N GLY A 133 6.38 -2.68 2.49
CA GLY A 133 5.17 -1.91 2.31
C GLY A 133 3.93 -2.74 2.59
N ILE A 134 2.79 -2.15 2.32
CA ILE A 134 1.48 -2.79 2.39
C ILE A 134 0.88 -2.79 0.99
N VAL A 135 0.27 -3.90 0.61
CA VAL A 135 -0.38 -4.08 -0.69
C VAL A 135 -1.81 -4.52 -0.48
N ILE A 136 -2.71 -3.90 -1.21
CA ILE A 136 -4.13 -4.25 -1.29
C ILE A 136 -4.40 -4.64 -2.74
N VAL A 137 -4.89 -5.85 -2.94
CA VAL A 137 -5.24 -6.40 -4.26
C VAL A 137 -6.74 -6.64 -4.31
N TYR A 138 -7.40 -6.14 -5.35
CA TYR A 138 -8.81 -6.35 -5.63
C TYR A 138 -9.00 -7.40 -6.73
N ILE A 139 -10.05 -8.22 -6.61
CA ILE A 139 -10.46 -9.22 -7.61
C ILE A 139 -11.57 -8.65 -8.51
#